data_AF-A0A0D6R064-F1
#
_entry.id   AF-A0A0D6R064-F1
#
_cell.length_a   1.000
_cell.length_b   1.000
_cell.length_c   1.000
_cell.angle_alpha   90.00
_cell.angle_beta   90.00
_cell.angle_gamma   90.00
#
_symmetry.space_group_name_H-M   'P 1'
#
loop_
_entity.id
_entity.type
_entity.pdbx_description
1 polymer ?
#
loop_
_entity_poly.entity_id
_entity_poly.type
_entity_poly.pdbx_seq_one_letter_code
_entity_poly.pdbx_strand_id
1 'polypeptide(L)'
;MAMAKGMVVAEENQAQLNPNNNSSQSNRDRKMATAEQLVLELTIPEHRENALLDLSKKRELFQDLAPMLWHSFGTIAALLQEIVSIYPMLSPPTLTAGASNRVCNALALLQCVASHPDTRTLFLNVQKRI
;
A
#
# COMPACT_ATOMS: atom_id res chain seq x y z
N MET A 1 -5.93 -31.30 -66.09
CA MET A 1 -6.34 -32.22 -65.00
C MET A 1 -6.75 -31.34 -63.82
N ALA A 2 -7.96 -30.76 -63.80
CA ALA A 2 -9.22 -31.36 -63.36
C ALA A 2 -9.06 -31.98 -61.95
N MET A 3 -9.52 -31.33 -60.88
CA MET A 3 -10.87 -31.35 -60.23
C MET A 3 -10.60 -31.79 -58.76
N ALA A 4 -11.27 -31.41 -57.66
CA ALA A 4 -12.64 -31.02 -57.33
C ALA A 4 -12.58 -30.28 -55.95
N LYS A 5 -13.32 -29.19 -55.68
CA LYS A 5 -14.76 -29.05 -55.36
C LYS A 5 -15.20 -29.62 -53.99
N GLY A 6 -15.68 -28.72 -53.13
CA GLY A 6 -16.55 -28.93 -51.95
C GLY A 6 -16.74 -27.56 -51.26
N MET A 7 -17.83 -26.82 -51.46
CA MET A 7 -19.20 -27.00 -50.91
C MET A 7 -19.13 -26.95 -49.36
N VAL A 8 -19.66 -25.96 -48.66
CA VAL A 8 -21.09 -25.73 -48.36
C VAL A 8 -21.33 -24.26 -47.91
N VAL A 9 -22.59 -23.84 -48.05
CA VAL A 9 -23.19 -22.50 -47.99
C VAL A 9 -23.83 -22.18 -46.61
N ALA A 10 -23.88 -20.88 -46.28
CA ALA A 10 -24.82 -20.07 -45.46
C ALA A 10 -25.14 -20.36 -43.97
N GLU A 11 -24.82 -19.33 -43.16
CA GLU A 11 -25.71 -18.52 -42.28
C GLU A 11 -26.50 -19.18 -41.14
N GLU A 12 -26.16 -18.84 -39.89
CA GLU A 12 -27.12 -18.53 -38.83
C GLU A 12 -26.48 -17.70 -37.71
N ASN A 13 -27.21 -16.68 -37.26
CA ASN A 13 -26.83 -15.63 -36.33
C ASN A 13 -27.23 -16.04 -34.90
N GLN A 14 -26.30 -16.11 -33.93
CA GLN A 14 -26.65 -16.30 -32.51
C GLN A 14 -25.79 -15.43 -31.57
N ALA A 15 -26.49 -14.79 -30.63
CA ALA A 15 -26.02 -13.80 -29.68
C ALA A 15 -25.34 -14.41 -28.44
N GLN A 16 -24.40 -13.64 -27.85
CA GLN A 16 -23.86 -13.69 -26.47
C GLN A 16 -23.15 -14.99 -26.05
N LEU A 17 -21.97 -14.99 -25.42
CA LEU A 17 -21.65 -14.41 -24.10
C LEU A 17 -20.12 -14.20 -24.03
N ASN A 18 -19.68 -13.00 -23.62
CA ASN A 18 -18.26 -12.72 -23.32
C ASN A 18 -18.00 -12.92 -21.82
N PRO A 19 -17.24 -13.92 -21.37
CA PRO A 19 -16.89 -14.05 -19.97
C PRO A 19 -15.59 -13.30 -19.65
N ASN A 20 -15.71 -12.43 -18.65
CA ASN A 20 -14.66 -12.05 -17.70
C ASN A 20 -13.46 -11.24 -18.20
N ASN A 21 -13.70 -9.94 -18.38
CA ASN A 21 -12.71 -8.92 -18.07
C ASN A 21 -12.77 -8.61 -16.55
N ASN A 22 -12.32 -9.55 -15.70
CA ASN A 22 -12.41 -9.42 -14.23
C ASN A 22 -11.13 -8.83 -13.59
N SER A 23 -10.23 -8.25 -14.38
CA SER A 23 -8.97 -7.65 -13.92
C SER A 23 -9.00 -6.12 -13.81
N SER A 24 -10.11 -5.48 -14.22
CA SER A 24 -10.21 -4.02 -14.31
C SER A 24 -11.25 -3.37 -13.37
N GLN A 25 -11.89 -4.19 -12.51
CA GLN A 25 -12.81 -3.71 -11.48
C GLN A 25 -12.07 -3.32 -10.18
N SER A 26 -11.05 -4.10 -9.78
CA SER A 26 -10.30 -3.89 -8.53
C SER A 26 -9.45 -2.62 -8.47
N ASN A 27 -9.25 -1.95 -9.61
CA ASN A 27 -8.39 -0.77 -9.72
C ASN A 27 -9.16 0.56 -9.64
N ARG A 28 -10.49 0.55 -9.74
CA ARG A 28 -11.32 1.77 -9.76
C ARG A 28 -11.88 2.17 -8.40
N ASP A 29 -12.03 1.24 -7.46
CA ASP A 29 -12.52 1.55 -6.11
C ASP A 29 -11.44 2.13 -5.17
N ARG A 30 -10.15 1.97 -5.51
CA ARG A 30 -9.04 2.59 -4.76
C ARG A 30 -8.94 4.12 -4.94
N LYS A 31 -9.86 4.75 -5.68
CA LYS A 31 -9.61 6.08 -6.26
C LYS A 31 -9.59 7.23 -5.25
N MET A 32 -10.08 7.07 -4.02
CA MET A 32 -9.82 8.01 -2.91
C MET A 32 -9.96 7.30 -1.57
N ALA A 33 -9.05 6.37 -1.24
CA ALA A 33 -8.95 5.93 0.15
C ALA A 33 -8.61 7.15 1.02
N THR A 34 -9.41 7.39 2.06
CA THR A 34 -9.17 8.52 2.98
C THR A 34 -7.89 8.28 3.78
N ALA A 35 -7.29 9.34 4.32
CA ALA A 35 -6.12 9.18 5.20
C ALA A 35 -6.42 8.22 6.36
N GLU A 36 -7.61 8.31 6.95
CA GLU A 36 -8.05 7.45 8.06
C GLU A 36 -8.09 5.97 7.66
N GLN A 37 -8.62 5.65 6.48
CA GLN A 37 -8.66 4.28 5.97
C GLN A 37 -7.25 3.73 5.77
N LEU A 38 -6.35 4.52 5.15
CA LEU A 38 -4.97 4.12 4.96
C LEU A 38 -4.24 3.94 6.30
N VAL A 39 -4.51 4.79 7.30
CA VAL A 39 -3.94 4.67 8.65
C VAL A 39 -4.44 3.39 9.34
N LEU A 40 -5.71 3.03 9.16
CA LEU A 40 -6.25 1.76 9.64
C LEU A 40 -5.56 0.57 8.94
N GLU A 41 -5.40 0.64 7.62
CA GLU A 41 -4.72 -0.40 6.82
C GLU A 41 -3.26 -0.63 7.24
N LEU A 42 -2.56 0.37 7.80
CA LEU A 42 -1.21 0.18 8.36
C LEU A 42 -1.18 -0.87 9.47
N THR A 43 -2.27 -1.02 10.23
CA THR A 43 -2.34 -2.00 11.32
C THR A 43 -2.51 -3.43 10.80
N ILE A 44 -3.02 -3.60 9.58
CA ILE A 44 -3.28 -4.89 8.94
C ILE A 44 -2.04 -5.33 8.15
N PRO A 45 -1.32 -6.41 8.53
CA PRO A 45 -0.06 -6.79 7.89
C PRO A 45 -0.14 -6.99 6.37
N GLU A 46 -1.26 -7.49 5.87
CA GLU A 46 -1.51 -7.77 4.45
C GLU A 46 -1.67 -6.49 3.60
N HIS A 47 -2.11 -5.39 4.20
CA HIS A 47 -2.36 -4.12 3.50
C HIS A 47 -1.28 -3.08 3.78
N ARG A 48 -0.53 -3.26 4.86
CA ARG A 48 0.46 -2.31 5.35
C ARG A 48 1.44 -1.82 4.31
N GLU A 49 1.96 -2.68 3.44
CA GLU A 49 2.93 -2.26 2.42
C GLU A 49 2.35 -1.24 1.43
N ASN A 50 1.12 -1.47 0.97
CA ASN A 50 0.43 -0.55 0.09
C ASN A 50 0.08 0.75 0.82
N ALA A 51 -0.43 0.65 2.05
CA ALA A 51 -0.76 1.80 2.88
C ALA A 51 0.47 2.68 3.18
N LEU A 52 1.63 2.07 3.48
CA LEU A 52 2.90 2.77 3.67
C LEU A 52 3.30 3.57 2.42
N LEU A 53 3.22 2.95 1.25
CA LEU A 53 3.55 3.59 -0.02
C LEU A 53 2.60 4.75 -0.35
N ASP A 54 1.31 4.55 -0.10
CA ASP A 54 0.30 5.56 -0.41
C ASP A 54 0.34 6.75 0.54
N LEU A 55 0.52 6.50 1.85
CA LEU A 55 0.66 7.56 2.85
C LEU A 55 1.98 8.31 2.69
N SER A 56 3.10 7.63 2.39
CA SER A 56 4.39 8.32 2.24
C SER A 56 4.38 9.31 1.07
N LYS A 57 3.69 8.96 -0.03
CA LYS A 57 3.48 9.86 -1.18
C LYS A 57 2.50 10.99 -0.89
N LYS A 58 1.47 10.72 -0.08
CA LYS A 58 0.39 11.68 0.20
C LYS A 58 0.59 12.49 1.49
N ARG A 59 1.74 12.33 2.16
CA ARG A 59 2.01 12.97 3.47
C ARG A 59 1.87 14.50 3.47
N GLU A 60 2.08 15.16 2.34
CA GLU A 60 1.96 16.61 2.19
C GLU A 60 0.52 17.06 1.87
N LEU A 61 -0.32 16.15 1.38
CA LEU A 61 -1.74 16.41 1.07
C LEU A 61 -2.61 16.42 2.33
N PHE A 62 -2.15 15.77 3.40
CA PHE A 62 -2.89 15.59 4.64
C PHE A 62 -2.22 16.38 5.76
N GLN A 63 -2.71 17.61 6.02
CA GLN A 63 -2.13 18.50 7.04
C GLN A 63 -2.16 17.87 8.44
N ASP A 64 -3.23 17.13 8.77
CA ASP A 64 -3.41 16.48 10.07
C ASP A 64 -2.94 15.01 10.11
N LEU A 65 -2.11 14.57 9.14
CA LEU A 65 -1.66 13.19 9.08
C LEU A 65 -0.83 12.79 10.31
N ALA A 66 0.05 13.67 10.78
CA ALA A 66 0.91 13.37 11.92
C ALA A 66 0.10 13.11 13.20
N PRO A 67 -0.85 13.98 13.61
CA PRO A 67 -1.78 13.68 14.69
C PRO A 67 -2.56 12.38 14.48
N MET A 68 -3.05 12.11 13.26
CA MET A 68 -3.80 10.90 12.94
C MET A 68 -2.95 9.62 13.14
N LEU A 69 -1.70 9.63 12.68
CA LEU A 69 -0.76 8.53 12.87
C LEU A 69 -0.41 8.30 14.35
N TRP A 70 -0.30 9.39 15.12
CA TRP A 70 0.08 9.33 16.53
C TRP A 70 -1.05 8.84 17.44
N HIS A 71 -2.27 9.32 17.21
CA HIS A 71 -3.43 9.00 18.05
C HIS A 71 -4.17 7.74 17.63
N SER A 72 -3.92 7.24 16.42
CA SER A 72 -4.48 5.96 15.97
C SER A 72 -3.84 4.78 16.71
N PHE A 73 -4.68 3.85 17.17
CA PHE A 73 -4.25 2.70 17.94
C PHE A 73 -3.39 1.75 17.09
N GLY A 74 -2.23 1.34 17.62
CA GLY A 74 -1.35 0.37 16.97
C GLY A 74 -0.57 0.90 15.76
N THR A 75 -0.83 2.12 15.27
CA THR A 75 -0.16 2.67 14.10
C THR A 75 1.33 2.90 14.33
N ILE A 76 1.73 3.56 15.42
CA ILE A 76 3.16 3.74 15.76
C ILE A 76 3.86 2.39 15.98
N ALA A 77 3.19 1.43 16.63
CA ALA A 77 3.73 0.09 16.82
C ALA A 77 3.93 -0.64 15.48
N ALA A 78 3.00 -0.51 14.54
CA ALA A 78 3.13 -1.06 13.19
C ALA A 78 4.31 -0.43 12.45
N LEU A 79 4.52 0.89 12.53
CA LEU A 79 5.68 1.56 11.92
C LEU A 79 7.00 1.10 12.53
N LEU A 80 7.06 0.94 13.86
CA LEU A 80 8.24 0.40 14.54
C LEU A 80 8.51 -1.06 14.17
N GLN A 81 7.45 -1.86 13.99
CA GLN A 81 7.58 -3.26 13.57
C GLN A 81 8.25 -3.40 12.19
N GLU A 82 8.01 -2.45 11.28
CA GLU A 82 8.68 -2.39 9.97
C GLU A 82 10.17 -2.07 10.06
N ILE A 83 10.60 -1.37 11.11
CA ILE A 83 12.03 -1.13 11.38
C ILE A 83 12.65 -2.36 12.00
N VAL A 84 11.97 -2.99 12.97
CA VAL A 84 12.49 -4.18 13.64
C VAL A 84 12.58 -5.37 12.68
N SER A 85 11.67 -5.47 11.71
CA SER A 85 11.63 -6.59 10.75
C SER A 85 12.86 -6.67 9.84
N ILE A 86 13.60 -5.56 9.64
CA ILE A 86 14.81 -5.57 8.79
C ILE A 86 16.06 -6.04 9.53
N TYR A 87 16.07 -6.08 10.88
CA TYR A 87 17.27 -6.43 11.63
C TYR A 87 17.87 -7.80 11.30
N PRO A 88 17.08 -8.88 11.11
CA PRO A 88 17.62 -10.17 10.68
C PRO A 88 18.32 -10.12 9.31
N MET A 89 17.98 -9.14 8.46
CA MET A 89 18.55 -8.99 7.12
C MET A 89 19.81 -8.12 7.10
N LEU A 90 20.18 -7.52 8.23
CA LEU A 90 21.41 -6.74 8.36
C LEU A 90 22.64 -7.61 8.63
N SER A 91 22.45 -8.82 9.17
CA SER A 91 23.54 -9.76 9.41
C SER A 91 23.09 -11.22 9.30
N PRO A 92 23.55 -11.98 8.28
CA PRO A 92 24.34 -11.51 7.14
C PRO A 92 23.55 -10.53 6.25
N PRO A 93 24.24 -9.63 5.50
CA PRO A 93 23.57 -8.59 4.71
C PRO A 93 22.79 -9.20 3.55
N THR A 94 21.49 -9.32 3.74
CA THR A 94 20.54 -9.93 2.79
C THR A 94 19.36 -9.00 2.48
N LEU A 95 19.46 -7.73 2.92
CA LEU A 95 18.44 -6.71 2.71
C LEU A 95 18.19 -6.48 1.21
N THR A 96 16.94 -6.69 0.79
CA THR A 96 16.53 -6.46 -0.59
C THR A 96 16.16 -4.99 -0.83
N ALA A 97 16.20 -4.54 -2.08
CA ALA A 97 15.74 -3.20 -2.45
C ALA A 97 14.26 -2.96 -2.05
N GLY A 98 13.40 -3.98 -2.19
CA GLY A 98 12.00 -3.90 -1.77
C GLY A 98 11.85 -3.69 -0.26
N ALA A 99 12.55 -4.49 0.55
CA ALA A 99 12.55 -4.35 2.01
C ALA A 99 13.09 -2.98 2.45
N SER A 100 14.18 -2.51 1.81
CA SER A 100 14.73 -1.18 2.07
C SER A 100 13.75 -0.06 1.74
N ASN A 101 13.06 -0.13 0.59
CA ASN A 101 12.06 0.89 0.22
C ASN A 101 10.88 0.91 1.19
N ARG A 102 10.44 -0.27 1.63
CA ARG A 102 9.35 -0.43 2.59
C ARG A 102 9.67 0.20 3.95
N VAL A 103 10.85 -0.09 4.52
CA VAL A 103 11.28 0.54 5.78
C VAL A 103 11.52 2.04 5.61
N CYS A 104 12.03 2.51 4.46
CA CYS A 104 12.17 3.93 4.17
C CYS A 104 10.82 4.67 4.16
N ASN A 105 9.76 4.06 3.61
CA ASN A 105 8.41 4.62 3.69
C ASN A 105 7.93 4.75 5.14
N ALA A 106 8.17 3.74 5.99
CA ALA A 106 7.83 3.80 7.41
C ALA A 106 8.62 4.90 8.14
N LEU A 107 9.92 5.02 7.87
CA LEU A 107 10.77 6.08 8.42
C LEU A 107 10.30 7.47 7.98
N ALA A 108 9.87 7.64 6.74
CA ALA A 108 9.32 8.90 6.24
C ALA A 108 8.06 9.34 7.00
N LEU A 109 7.19 8.39 7.38
CA LEU A 109 6.01 8.67 8.20
C LEU A 109 6.38 9.00 9.65
N LEU A 110 7.36 8.30 10.24
CA LEU A 110 7.88 8.64 11.57
C LEU A 110 8.53 10.02 11.59
N GLN A 111 9.27 10.38 10.55
CA GLN A 111 9.81 11.74 10.38
C GLN A 111 8.69 12.79 10.29
N CYS A 112 7.61 12.49 9.58
CA CYS A 112 6.42 13.37 9.53
C CYS A 112 5.87 13.63 10.93
N VAL A 113 5.65 12.57 11.73
CA VAL A 113 5.20 12.66 13.13
C VAL A 113 6.18 13.45 14.01
N ALA A 114 7.49 13.22 13.85
CA ALA A 114 8.51 13.92 14.63
C ALA A 114 8.66 15.41 14.26
N SER A 115 8.33 15.78 13.01
CA SER A 115 8.45 17.15 12.51
C SER A 115 7.24 18.05 12.81
N HIS A 116 6.06 17.46 13.05
CA HIS A 116 4.82 18.19 13.25
C HIS A 116 4.73 18.79 14.67
N PRO A 117 4.36 20.09 14.83
CA PRO A 117 4.41 20.78 16.12
C PRO A 117 3.56 20.10 17.21
N ASP A 118 2.39 19.59 16.86
CA ASP A 118 1.45 18.98 17.82
C ASP A 118 1.91 17.61 18.34
N THR A 119 2.61 16.84 17.51
CA THR A 119 3.06 15.49 17.87
C THR A 119 4.52 15.44 18.29
N ARG A 120 5.35 16.42 17.91
CA ARG A 120 6.79 16.46 18.23
C ARG A 120 7.06 16.35 19.73
N THR A 121 6.34 17.11 20.55
CA THR A 121 6.56 17.09 22.01
C THR A 121 6.16 15.75 22.61
N LEU A 122 5.08 15.14 22.13
CA LEU A 122 4.64 13.81 22.56
C LEU A 122 5.64 12.73 22.13
N PHE A 123 6.11 12.81 20.89
CA PHE A 123 7.11 11.92 20.30
C PHE A 123 8.43 11.95 21.10
N LEU A 124 8.93 13.15 21.41
CA LEU A 124 10.17 13.32 22.19
C LEU A 124 10.03 12.88 23.66
N ASN A 125 8.83 13.02 24.25
CA ASN A 125 8.58 12.60 25.63
C ASN A 125 8.51 11.07 25.78
N VAL A 126 8.12 10.32 24.74
CA VAL A 126 8.16 8.85 24.76
C VAL A 126 9.60 8.34 24.88
N GLN A 127 10.56 8.96 24.19
CA GLN A 127 11.98 8.57 24.28
C GLN A 127 12.56 8.74 25.70
N LYS A 128 11.98 9.61 26.54
CA LYS A 128 12.44 9.80 27.93
C LYS A 128 11.88 8.78 28.92
N ARG A 129 10.96 7.92 28.50
CA ARG A 129 10.31 6.91 29.37
C ARG A 129 10.73 5.47 29.07
N ILE A 130 11.55 5.25 28.05
CA ILE A 130 12.21 3.97 27.75
C ILE A 130 13.66 4.11 28.19
#